data_AF-D7IHW2-F1
#
_entry.id   AF-D7IHW2-F1
#
_cell.length_a   1.000
_cell.length_b   1.000
_cell.length_c   1.000
_cell.angle_alpha   90.00
_cell.angle_beta   90.00
_cell.angle_gamma   90.00
#
_symmetry.space_group_name_H-M   'P 1'
#
loop_
_entity.id
_entity.type
_entity.pdbx_description
1 polymer ?
#
loop_
_entity_poly.entity_id
_entity_poly.type
_entity_poly.pdbx_seq_one_letter_code
_entity_poly.pdbx_strand_id
1 'polypeptide(L)'
;MQYGLLNYYSNMEIFDNFNGISTLLIIGLFECIVTSIAMGWDFASGWHKAKLRKEKRNSYGMKRTVSKFILYFGSLTIALCLDSTFYVCHFFEFVHLPVLKCLPVFCSVVTAFLLAVEFRSIWEKAEDKTKRSAEDVVNILQSALTKQQMLDIIKKTLDKETENKEEKKDE
;
A
#
# COMPACT_ATOMS: atom_id res chain seq x y z
N MET A 1 -7.76 -40.66 -39.09
CA MET A 1 -8.43 -40.58 -37.76
C MET A 1 -7.45 -40.15 -36.66
N GLN A 2 -6.29 -40.81 -36.53
CA GLN A 2 -5.27 -40.51 -35.50
C GLN A 2 -4.69 -39.09 -35.58
N TYR A 3 -4.40 -38.57 -36.79
CA TYR A 3 -3.94 -37.19 -36.99
C TYR A 3 -4.97 -36.11 -36.62
N GLY A 4 -6.26 -36.43 -36.73
CA GLY A 4 -7.35 -35.53 -36.33
C GLY A 4 -7.49 -35.45 -34.82
N LEU A 5 -7.37 -36.58 -34.12
CA LEU A 5 -7.34 -36.64 -32.66
C LEU A 5 -6.12 -35.92 -32.09
N LEU A 6 -4.92 -36.13 -32.65
CA LEU A 6 -3.70 -35.48 -32.17
C LEU A 6 -3.77 -33.95 -32.29
N ASN A 7 -4.32 -33.44 -33.40
CA ASN A 7 -4.60 -32.01 -33.57
C ASN A 7 -5.63 -31.50 -32.57
N TYR A 8 -6.68 -32.25 -32.29
CA TYR A 8 -7.71 -31.84 -31.34
C TYR A 8 -7.15 -31.66 -29.92
N TYR A 9 -6.37 -32.64 -29.43
CA TYR A 9 -5.74 -32.56 -28.10
C TYR A 9 -4.72 -31.41 -28.00
N SER A 10 -3.90 -31.22 -29.02
CA SER A 10 -2.92 -30.12 -29.03
C SER A 10 -3.58 -28.73 -29.09
N ASN A 11 -4.67 -28.57 -29.86
CA ASN A 11 -5.44 -27.33 -29.84
C ASN A 11 -6.11 -27.07 -28.49
N MET A 12 -6.56 -28.12 -27.80
CA MET A 12 -7.18 -28.02 -26.48
C MET A 12 -6.16 -27.61 -25.40
N GLU A 13 -4.95 -28.19 -25.41
CA GLU A 13 -3.87 -27.77 -24.51
C GLU A 13 -3.41 -26.33 -24.77
N ILE A 14 -3.31 -25.91 -26.03
CA ILE A 14 -2.96 -24.52 -26.37
C ILE A 14 -4.02 -23.55 -25.84
N PHE A 15 -5.31 -23.91 -25.98
CA PHE A 15 -6.41 -23.09 -25.49
C PHE A 15 -6.42 -22.98 -23.96
N ASP A 16 -6.19 -24.07 -23.25
CA ASP A 16 -6.08 -24.07 -21.78
C ASP A 16 -4.87 -23.26 -21.28
N ASN A 17 -3.73 -23.37 -21.98
CA ASN A 17 -2.56 -22.57 -21.66
C ASN A 17 -2.83 -21.07 -21.85
N PHE A 18 -3.50 -20.70 -22.95
CA PHE A 18 -3.86 -19.32 -23.23
C PHE A 18 -4.83 -18.75 -22.18
N ASN A 19 -5.84 -19.52 -21.77
CA ASN A 19 -6.77 -19.11 -20.72
C ASN A 19 -6.09 -18.92 -19.36
N GLY A 20 -5.17 -19.81 -18.98
CA GLY A 20 -4.43 -19.68 -17.73
C GLY A 20 -3.51 -18.47 -17.71
N ILE A 21 -2.74 -18.25 -18.78
CA ILE A 21 -1.91 -17.05 -18.92
C ILE A 21 -2.78 -15.79 -18.88
N SER A 22 -3.91 -15.78 -19.59
CA SER A 22 -4.86 -14.66 -19.56
C SER A 22 -5.35 -14.36 -18.15
N THR A 23 -5.64 -15.41 -17.36
CA THR A 23 -6.04 -15.27 -15.96
C THR A 23 -4.93 -14.64 -15.12
N LEU A 24 -3.69 -15.11 -15.25
CA LEU A 24 -2.52 -14.55 -14.56
C LEU A 24 -2.34 -13.06 -14.89
N LEU A 25 -2.46 -12.69 -16.17
CA LEU A 25 -2.33 -11.30 -16.62
C LEU A 25 -3.44 -10.40 -16.06
N ILE A 26 -4.69 -10.88 -16.01
CA ILE A 26 -5.82 -10.11 -15.45
C ILE A 26 -5.59 -9.83 -13.96
N ILE A 27 -5.16 -10.83 -13.19
CA ILE A 27 -4.86 -10.67 -11.77
C ILE A 27 -3.66 -9.75 -11.57
N GLY A 28 -2.57 -9.94 -12.34
CA GLY A 28 -1.40 -9.06 -12.28
C GLY A 28 -1.73 -7.61 -12.63
N LEU A 29 -2.62 -7.38 -13.61
CA LEU A 29 -3.10 -6.04 -13.94
C LEU A 29 -3.89 -5.41 -12.79
N PHE A 30 -4.77 -6.19 -12.14
CA PHE A 30 -5.50 -5.73 -10.96
C PHE A 30 -4.54 -5.31 -9.84
N GLU A 31 -3.50 -6.11 -9.58
CA GLU A 31 -2.47 -5.78 -8.59
C GLU A 31 -1.67 -4.52 -8.93
N CYS A 32 -1.36 -4.30 -10.21
CA CYS A 32 -0.75 -3.05 -10.67
C CYS A 32 -1.64 -1.84 -10.38
N ILE A 33 -2.97 -1.96 -10.59
CA ILE A 33 -3.93 -0.90 -10.29
C ILE A 33 -3.98 -0.62 -8.80
N VAL A 34 -4.09 -1.66 -7.95
CA VAL A 34 -4.13 -1.50 -6.49
C VAL A 34 -2.85 -0.82 -5.98
N THR A 35 -1.70 -1.25 -6.47
CA THR A 35 -0.40 -0.63 -6.13
C THR A 35 -0.35 0.83 -6.57
N SER A 36 -0.87 1.15 -7.76
CA SER A 36 -0.94 2.52 -8.27
C SER A 36 -1.81 3.42 -7.40
N ILE A 37 -2.94 2.91 -6.91
CA ILE A 37 -3.84 3.66 -6.01
C ILE A 37 -3.12 3.95 -4.69
N ALA A 38 -2.44 2.96 -4.10
CA ALA A 38 -1.67 3.14 -2.86
C ALA A 38 -0.57 4.19 -3.02
N MET A 39 0.21 4.11 -4.10
CA MET A 39 1.25 5.10 -4.41
C MET A 39 0.66 6.49 -4.68
N GLY A 40 -0.48 6.55 -5.38
CA GLY A 40 -1.20 7.78 -5.67
C GLY A 40 -1.65 8.50 -4.40
N TRP A 41 -2.09 7.74 -3.39
CA TRP A 41 -2.44 8.27 -2.08
C TRP A 41 -1.23 8.82 -1.32
N ASP A 42 -0.10 8.09 -1.33
CA ASP A 42 1.16 8.54 -0.73
C ASP A 42 1.67 9.84 -1.39
N PHE A 43 1.55 9.93 -2.72
CA PHE A 43 1.90 11.12 -3.50
C PHE A 43 0.97 12.30 -3.23
N ALA A 44 -0.35 12.11 -3.28
CA ALA A 44 -1.34 13.17 -3.05
C ALA A 44 -1.19 13.77 -1.64
N SER A 45 -0.98 12.91 -0.63
CA SER A 45 -0.75 13.35 0.74
C SER A 45 0.54 14.15 0.89
N GLY A 46 1.62 13.76 0.19
CA GLY A 46 2.89 14.50 0.15
C GLY A 46 2.75 15.85 -0.55
N TRP A 47 2.06 15.87 -1.69
CA TRP A 47 1.84 17.07 -2.51
C TRP A 47 0.99 18.13 -1.77
N HIS A 48 -0.08 17.71 -1.12
CA HIS A 48 -0.93 18.60 -0.32
C HIS A 48 -0.14 19.27 0.82
N LYS A 49 0.74 18.52 1.50
CA LYS A 49 1.61 19.06 2.57
C LYS A 49 2.61 20.09 2.05
N ALA A 50 3.24 19.84 0.90
CA ALA A 50 4.18 20.78 0.30
C ALA A 50 3.50 22.12 -0.05
N LYS A 51 2.24 22.08 -0.49
CA LYS A 51 1.44 23.28 -0.76
C LYS A 51 1.16 24.09 0.51
N LEU A 52 0.85 23.44 1.64
CA LEU A 52 0.59 24.10 2.92
C LEU A 52 1.82 24.82 3.49
N ARG A 53 3.02 24.26 3.30
CA ARG A 53 4.28 24.83 3.84
C ARG A 53 4.90 25.94 2.98
N LYS A 54 4.30 26.26 1.84
CA LYS A 54 4.84 27.22 0.85
C LYS A 54 6.30 26.94 0.44
N GLU A 55 6.78 25.71 0.60
CA GLU A 55 8.12 25.31 0.16
C GLU A 55 8.18 25.35 -1.37
N LYS A 56 9.33 25.78 -1.93
CA LYS A 56 9.54 25.74 -3.38
C LYS A 56 9.35 24.29 -3.84
N ARG A 57 8.44 24.08 -4.79
CA ARG A 57 8.21 22.79 -5.47
C ARG A 57 9.53 22.27 -6.04
N ASN A 58 10.23 21.48 -5.26
CA ASN A 58 11.55 20.99 -5.64
C ASN A 58 11.38 19.74 -6.52
N SER A 59 12.10 19.72 -7.64
CA SER A 59 12.20 18.58 -8.56
C SER A 59 12.52 17.26 -7.83
N TYR A 60 13.19 17.32 -6.69
CA TYR A 60 13.55 16.17 -5.87
C TYR A 60 12.35 15.29 -5.43
N GLY A 61 11.22 15.90 -5.04
CA GLY A 61 10.03 15.15 -4.62
C GLY A 61 9.36 14.39 -5.76
N MET A 62 9.34 14.99 -6.96
CA MET A 62 8.86 14.34 -8.17
C MET A 62 9.79 13.23 -8.62
N LYS A 63 11.12 13.45 -8.59
CA LYS A 63 12.12 12.40 -8.91
C LYS A 63 11.95 11.18 -8.02
N ARG A 64 11.74 11.36 -6.72
CA ARG A 64 11.47 10.25 -5.77
C ARG A 64 10.24 9.44 -6.16
N THR A 65 9.17 10.11 -6.61
CA THR A 65 7.92 9.44 -7.03
C THR A 65 8.13 8.64 -8.31
N VAL A 66 8.85 9.20 -9.29
CA VAL A 66 9.19 8.49 -10.53
C VAL A 66 10.09 7.29 -10.25
N SER A 67 11.07 7.41 -9.35
CA SER A 67 11.91 6.27 -8.94
C SER A 67 11.09 5.17 -8.27
N LYS A 68 10.14 5.49 -7.38
CA LYS A 68 9.21 4.50 -6.83
C LYS A 68 8.40 3.84 -7.95
N PHE A 69 7.87 4.61 -8.89
CA PHE A 69 7.06 4.08 -9.99
C PHE A 69 7.82 3.06 -10.83
N ILE A 70 9.05 3.40 -11.24
CA ILE A 70 9.94 2.50 -12.00
C ILE A 70 10.23 1.23 -11.20
N LEU A 71 10.56 1.36 -9.91
CA LEU A 71 10.88 0.20 -9.07
C LEU A 71 9.68 -0.71 -8.89
N TYR A 72 8.49 -0.15 -8.64
CA TYR A 72 7.30 -0.92 -8.29
C TYR A 72 6.76 -1.63 -9.53
N PHE A 73 6.52 -0.91 -10.62
CA PHE A 73 6.07 -1.50 -11.88
C PHE A 73 7.12 -2.43 -12.49
N GLY A 74 8.41 -2.09 -12.38
CA GLY A 74 9.49 -2.98 -12.80
C GLY A 74 9.47 -4.29 -12.04
N SER A 75 9.36 -4.24 -10.71
CA SER A 75 9.31 -5.44 -9.86
C SER A 75 8.06 -6.30 -10.13
N LEU A 76 6.89 -5.69 -10.28
CA LEU A 76 5.64 -6.39 -10.61
C LEU A 76 5.70 -7.05 -11.98
N THR A 77 6.26 -6.36 -12.98
CA THR A 77 6.41 -6.92 -14.33
C THR A 77 7.33 -8.14 -14.32
N ILE A 78 8.47 -8.05 -13.63
CA ILE A 78 9.40 -9.18 -13.49
C ILE A 78 8.73 -10.35 -12.76
N ALA A 79 7.99 -10.07 -11.68
CA ALA A 79 7.27 -11.11 -10.93
C ALA A 79 6.20 -11.80 -11.80
N LEU A 80 5.43 -11.03 -12.59
CA LEU A 80 4.42 -11.57 -13.50
C LEU A 80 5.04 -12.41 -14.63
N CYS A 81 6.23 -12.04 -15.12
CA CYS A 81 6.99 -12.87 -16.06
C CYS A 81 7.45 -14.18 -15.43
N LEU A 82 7.85 -14.17 -14.15
CA LEU A 82 8.19 -15.39 -13.41
C LEU A 82 6.97 -16.30 -13.25
N ASP A 83 5.83 -15.75 -12.84
CA ASP A 83 4.57 -16.51 -12.70
C ASP A 83 4.14 -17.14 -14.03
N SER A 84 4.23 -16.38 -15.13
CA SER A 84 3.91 -16.88 -16.48
C SER A 84 4.85 -18.02 -16.89
N THR A 85 6.15 -17.91 -16.57
CA THR A 85 7.13 -18.96 -16.85
C THR A 85 6.84 -20.21 -16.04
N PHE A 86 6.49 -20.06 -14.76
CA PHE A 86 6.21 -21.18 -13.87
C PHE A 86 4.92 -21.91 -14.26
N TYR A 87 3.93 -21.17 -14.77
CA TYR A 87 2.73 -21.73 -15.37
C TYR A 87 3.05 -22.60 -16.60
N VAL A 88 3.81 -22.06 -17.56
CA VAL A 88 4.20 -22.78 -18.79
C VAL A 88 5.09 -24.00 -18.50
N CYS A 89 5.95 -23.91 -17.50
CA CYS A 89 6.81 -25.03 -17.07
C CYS A 89 6.09 -26.05 -16.17
N HIS A 90 4.79 -25.88 -15.90
CA HIS A 90 4.03 -26.74 -14.99
C HIS A 90 4.68 -26.89 -13.60
N PHE A 91 5.38 -25.85 -13.14
CA PHE A 91 6.19 -25.90 -11.92
C PHE A 91 5.35 -26.28 -10.69
N PHE A 92 4.18 -25.67 -10.54
CA PHE A 92 3.28 -25.95 -9.41
C PHE A 92 2.70 -27.36 -9.43
N GLU A 93 2.57 -27.99 -10.59
CA GLU A 93 2.20 -29.41 -10.69
C GLU A 93 3.36 -30.30 -10.26
N PHE A 94 4.59 -29.95 -10.66
CA PHE A 94 5.80 -30.65 -10.25
C PHE A 94 5.99 -30.65 -8.73
N VAL A 95 5.75 -29.52 -8.05
CA VAL A 95 5.80 -29.44 -6.57
C VAL A 95 4.52 -29.92 -5.86
N HIS A 96 3.59 -30.56 -6.57
CA HIS A 96 2.35 -31.14 -6.01
C HIS A 96 1.42 -30.10 -5.35
N LEU A 97 1.42 -28.86 -5.88
CA LEU A 97 0.59 -27.75 -5.43
C LEU A 97 -0.29 -27.21 -6.59
N PRO A 98 -1.20 -28.02 -7.16
CA PRO A 98 -1.98 -27.63 -8.34
C PRO A 98 -2.92 -26.45 -8.09
N VAL A 99 -3.30 -26.19 -6.83
CA VAL A 99 -4.17 -25.07 -6.45
C VAL A 99 -3.54 -23.71 -6.77
N LEU A 100 -2.20 -23.62 -6.80
CA LEU A 100 -1.48 -22.39 -7.08
C LEU A 100 -1.20 -22.17 -8.57
N LYS A 101 -1.53 -23.14 -9.43
CA LYS A 101 -1.19 -23.10 -10.86
C LYS A 101 -1.70 -21.82 -11.53
N CYS A 102 -2.95 -21.44 -11.31
CA CYS A 102 -3.58 -20.30 -11.98
C CYS A 102 -3.51 -18.99 -11.17
N LEU A 103 -2.63 -18.91 -10.17
CA LEU A 103 -2.46 -17.72 -9.33
C LEU A 103 -1.06 -17.13 -9.54
N PRO A 104 -0.93 -15.79 -9.73
CA PRO A 104 0.37 -15.15 -9.86
C PRO A 104 1.02 -14.95 -8.49
N VAL A 105 1.50 -16.05 -7.91
CA VAL A 105 2.02 -16.12 -6.53
C VAL A 105 3.12 -15.10 -6.28
N PHE A 106 4.10 -15.00 -7.19
CA PHE A 106 5.22 -14.07 -7.00
C PHE A 106 4.78 -12.63 -7.12
N CYS A 107 3.92 -12.33 -8.10
CA CYS A 107 3.33 -11.01 -8.26
C CYS A 107 2.57 -10.60 -6.98
N SER A 108 1.73 -11.49 -6.44
CA SER A 108 0.95 -11.21 -5.23
C SER A 108 1.83 -10.95 -4.00
N VAL A 109 2.95 -11.69 -3.84
CA VAL A 109 3.90 -11.48 -2.74
C VAL A 109 4.58 -10.11 -2.87
N VAL A 110 5.02 -9.74 -4.07
CA VAL A 110 5.62 -8.43 -4.33
C VAL A 110 4.61 -7.32 -4.09
N THR A 111 3.38 -7.46 -4.60
CA THR A 111 2.28 -6.52 -4.38
C THR A 111 2.02 -6.32 -2.89
N ALA A 112 1.88 -7.38 -2.11
CA ALA A 112 1.67 -7.31 -0.67
C ALA A 112 2.80 -6.56 0.04
N PHE A 113 4.06 -6.82 -0.33
CA PHE A 113 5.22 -6.12 0.21
C PHE A 113 5.19 -4.62 -0.12
N LEU A 114 4.91 -4.24 -1.37
CA LEU A 114 4.82 -2.84 -1.79
C LEU A 114 3.70 -2.10 -1.06
N LEU A 115 2.53 -2.73 -0.88
CA LEU A 115 1.42 -2.17 -0.12
C LEU A 115 1.79 -1.95 1.35
N ALA A 116 2.50 -2.89 1.97
CA ALA A 116 2.98 -2.74 3.34
C ALA A 116 3.95 -1.55 3.49
N VAL A 117 4.86 -1.35 2.53
CA VAL A 117 5.80 -0.22 2.51
C VAL A 117 5.06 1.12 2.39
N GLU A 118 4.06 1.22 1.51
CA GLU A 118 3.27 2.45 1.36
C GLU A 118 2.38 2.72 2.58
N PHE A 119 1.78 1.68 3.17
CA PHE A 119 1.00 1.82 4.39
C PHE A 119 1.86 2.36 5.54
N ARG A 120 3.08 1.82 5.70
CA ARG A 120 4.05 2.31 6.69
C ARG A 120 4.43 3.77 6.44
N SER A 121 4.64 4.17 5.18
CA SER A 121 4.90 5.56 4.79
C SER A 121 3.79 6.53 5.21
N ILE A 122 2.52 6.10 5.10
CA ILE A 122 1.37 6.91 5.53
C ILE A 122 1.31 7.05 7.05
N TRP A 123 1.58 5.97 7.79
CA TRP A 123 1.61 5.98 9.26
C TRP A 123 2.66 6.92 9.83
N GLU A 124 3.90 6.83 9.33
CA GLU A 124 4.99 7.74 9.72
C GLU A 124 4.61 9.20 9.47
N LYS A 125 4.02 9.47 8.31
CA LYS A 125 3.48 10.78 7.93
C LYS A 125 2.32 11.26 8.80
N ALA A 126 1.60 10.38 9.48
CA ALA A 126 0.50 10.72 10.39
C ALA A 126 1.05 11.06 11.79
N GLU A 127 2.00 10.27 12.29
CA GLU A 127 2.65 10.52 13.59
C GLU A 127 3.37 11.88 13.60
N ASP A 128 4.08 12.21 12.52
CA ASP A 128 4.74 13.50 12.34
C ASP A 128 3.76 14.70 12.38
N LYS A 129 2.50 14.49 11.97
CA LYS A 129 1.47 15.53 12.07
C LYS A 129 1.05 15.72 13.53
N THR A 130 0.80 14.63 14.25
CA THR A 130 0.37 14.67 15.66
C THR A 130 1.41 15.39 16.52
N LYS A 131 2.70 15.10 16.31
CA LYS A 131 3.80 15.76 17.05
C LYS A 131 3.86 17.27 16.77
N ARG A 132 3.81 17.67 15.50
CA ARG A 132 3.83 19.11 15.12
C ARG A 132 2.61 19.86 15.65
N SER A 133 1.43 19.29 15.56
CA SER A 133 0.22 19.92 16.11
C SER A 133 0.28 20.05 17.63
N ALA A 134 0.85 19.07 18.33
CA ALA A 134 1.09 19.16 19.77
C ALA A 134 2.11 20.27 20.12
N GLU A 135 3.23 20.32 19.40
CA GLU A 135 4.26 21.37 19.56
C GLU A 135 3.70 22.77 19.28
N ASP A 136 2.91 22.94 18.21
CA ASP A 136 2.29 24.23 17.87
C ASP A 136 1.30 24.68 18.96
N VAL A 137 0.48 23.76 19.49
CA VAL A 137 -0.43 24.05 20.61
C VAL A 137 0.35 24.43 21.87
N VAL A 138 1.42 23.70 22.20
CA VAL A 138 2.27 24.00 23.37
C VAL A 138 2.93 25.37 23.21
N ASN A 139 3.46 25.69 22.03
CA ASN A 139 4.08 26.99 21.76
C ASN A 139 3.07 28.14 21.87
N ILE A 140 1.84 27.96 21.37
CA ILE A 140 0.76 28.95 21.52
C ILE A 140 0.40 29.12 23.01
N LEU A 141 0.23 28.03 23.77
CA LEU A 141 -0.04 28.06 25.20
C LEU A 141 1.07 28.82 25.96
N GLN A 142 2.33 28.53 25.64
CA GLN A 142 3.50 29.12 26.28
C GLN A 142 3.67 30.60 25.94
N SER A 143 3.30 31.02 24.73
CA SER A 143 3.36 32.42 24.29
C SER A 143 2.17 33.27 24.75
N ALA A 144 1.03 32.66 25.05
CA ALA A 144 -0.22 33.38 25.35
C ALA A 144 -0.61 33.42 26.84
N LEU A 145 -0.03 32.58 27.72
CA LEU A 145 -0.51 32.44 29.10
C LEU A 145 0.57 32.69 30.17
N THR A 146 0.19 33.47 31.18
CA THR A 146 0.92 33.59 32.46
C THR A 146 0.79 32.29 33.26
N LYS A 147 1.80 31.90 34.05
CA LYS A 147 1.89 30.63 34.82
C LYS A 147 0.59 30.19 35.53
N GLN A 148 -0.23 31.14 36.00
CA GLN A 148 -1.50 30.85 36.67
C GLN A 148 -2.58 30.30 35.73
N GLN A 149 -2.66 30.76 34.49
CA GLN A 149 -3.70 30.29 33.56
C GLN A 149 -3.37 28.92 32.94
N MET A 150 -2.08 28.55 32.82
CA MET A 150 -1.69 27.18 32.48
C MET A 150 -2.14 26.18 33.54
N LEU A 151 -2.02 26.51 34.83
CA LEU A 151 -2.42 25.64 35.93
C LEU A 151 -3.93 25.40 35.96
N ASP A 152 -4.74 26.41 35.62
CA ASP A 152 -6.19 26.28 35.56
C ASP A 152 -6.67 25.43 34.38
N ILE A 153 -6.00 25.51 33.23
CA ILE A 153 -6.33 24.68 32.06
C ILE A 153 -5.95 23.22 32.33
N ILE A 154 -4.77 22.97 32.90
CA ILE A 154 -4.33 21.61 33.26
C ILE A 154 -5.25 21.00 34.32
N LYS A 155 -5.67 21.77 35.35
CA LYS A 155 -6.66 21.32 36.33
C LYS A 155 -8.00 20.99 35.67
N LYS A 156 -8.55 21.86 34.83
CA LYS A 156 -9.82 21.60 34.14
C LYS A 156 -9.77 20.37 33.22
N THR A 157 -8.62 20.07 32.62
CA THR A 157 -8.46 18.87 31.80
C THR A 157 -8.35 17.60 32.65
N LEU A 158 -7.63 17.64 33.77
CA LEU A 158 -7.55 16.54 34.75
C LEU A 158 -8.91 16.26 35.42
N ASP A 159 -9.64 17.30 35.79
CA ASP A 159 -10.97 17.19 36.40
C ASP A 159 -11.96 16.57 35.40
N LYS A 160 -11.92 16.98 34.12
CA LYS A 160 -12.72 16.38 33.04
C LYS A 160 -12.39 14.92 32.72
N GLU A 161 -11.14 14.51 32.90
CA GLU A 161 -10.72 13.10 32.79
C GLU A 161 -11.16 12.25 33.98
N THR A 162 -11.39 12.89 35.14
CA THR A 162 -11.85 12.23 36.36
C THR A 162 -13.38 12.06 36.34
N GLU A 163 -14.11 13.09 35.90
CA GLU A 163 -15.57 13.02 35.67
C GLU A 163 -15.95 11.98 34.59
N ASN A 164 -15.21 11.92 33.47
CA ASN A 164 -15.43 10.89 32.43
C ASN A 164 -15.13 9.44 32.89
N LYS A 165 -14.39 9.26 33.99
CA LYS A 165 -14.14 7.95 34.58
C LYS A 165 -15.20 7.53 35.59
N GLU A 166 -15.91 8.49 36.18
CA GLU A 166 -17.02 8.22 37.11
C GLU A 166 -18.33 7.90 36.35
N GLU A 167 -18.63 8.57 35.23
CA GLU A 167 -19.80 8.23 34.39
C GLU A 167 -19.73 6.82 33.76
N LYS A 168 -18.55 6.22 33.62
CA LYS A 168 -18.38 4.85 33.10
C LYS A 168 -18.50 3.73 34.15
N LYS A 169 -18.75 4.07 35.42
CA LYS A 169 -18.88 3.09 36.51
C LYS A 169 -20.32 2.83 36.96
N ASP A 170 -21.27 3.63 36.49
CA ASP A 170 -22.69 3.53 36.85
C ASP A 170 -23.61 2.99 35.72
N GLU A 171 -23.03 2.49 34.61
CA GLU A 171 -23.71 1.63 33.60
C GLU A 171 -23.28 0.15 33.77
#